data_AF-A0A519L567-F1
#
_entry.id   AF-A0A519L567-F1
#
_cell.length_a   1.000
_cell.length_b   1.000
_cell.length_c   1.000
_cell.angle_alpha   90.00
_cell.angle_beta   90.00
_cell.angle_gamma   90.00
#
_symmetry.space_group_name_H-M   'P 1'
#
loop_
_entity.id
_entity.type
_entity.pdbx_description
1 polymer ?
#
loop_
_entity_poly.entity_id
_entity_poly.type
_entity_poly.pdbx_seq_one_letter_code
_entity_poly.pdbx_strand_id
1 'polypeptide(L)'
;MRGKILSFDDYAGSGLISGDDGGRYTFTRGGLMGEANASLAGSDVDFEVTDGVATNIYVTSSSRVASSSDKNKIVAALLAFFLGTIGIHKFYLGKTTAGIIMLVCGTVGWLLILPGLISALIAFIEFIIYLVKSDEEFHRDYVVGNKSWF
;
A
#
# COMPACT_ATOMS: atom_id res chain seq x y z
N MET A 1 -5.93 5.01 27.94
CA MET A 1 -4.62 4.32 27.84
C MET A 1 -4.05 4.63 26.48
N ARG A 2 -2.74 4.77 26.35
CA ARG A 2 -2.11 5.11 25.06
C ARG A 2 -1.28 3.96 24.52
N GLY A 3 -1.13 3.94 23.21
CA GLY A 3 -0.37 2.92 22.54
C GLY A 3 -0.39 3.06 21.04
N LYS A 4 0.06 2.01 20.35
CA LYS A 4 0.21 1.96 18.90
C LYS A 4 -0.50 0.74 18.34
N ILE A 5 -1.29 0.92 17.29
CA ILE A 5 -1.91 -0.21 16.58
C ILE A 5 -0.80 -0.99 15.89
N LEU A 6 -0.70 -2.30 16.14
CA LEU A 6 0.27 -3.17 15.49
C LEU A 6 -0.25 -3.70 14.17
N SER A 7 -1.50 -4.14 14.15
CA SER A 7 -2.13 -4.76 12.99
C SER A 7 -3.65 -4.64 13.07
N PHE A 8 -4.29 -4.59 11.91
CA PHE A 8 -5.73 -4.66 11.76
C PHE A 8 -6.05 -5.52 10.54
N ASP A 9 -6.93 -6.51 10.71
CA ASP A 9 -7.42 -7.38 9.65
C ASP A 9 -8.81 -6.91 9.23
N ASP A 10 -8.92 -6.39 8.01
CA ASP A 10 -10.16 -5.86 7.45
C ASP A 10 -11.22 -6.95 7.17
N TYR A 11 -10.81 -8.21 6.98
CA TYR A 11 -11.71 -9.35 6.76
C TYR A 11 -12.27 -9.87 8.08
N ALA A 12 -11.41 -10.06 9.08
CA ALA A 12 -11.83 -10.52 10.41
C ALA A 12 -12.46 -9.39 11.25
N GLY A 13 -12.23 -8.12 10.87
CA GLY A 13 -12.68 -6.95 11.60
C GLY A 13 -12.06 -6.82 12.99
N SER A 14 -10.84 -7.36 13.17
CA SER A 14 -10.14 -7.40 14.47
C SER A 14 -8.70 -6.92 14.34
N GLY A 15 -8.14 -6.41 15.43
CA GLY A 15 -6.78 -5.88 15.46
C GLY A 15 -6.11 -5.99 16.83
N LEU A 16 -4.86 -5.55 16.87
CA LEU A 16 -4.01 -5.60 18.06
C LEU A 16 -3.36 -4.24 18.32
N ILE A 17 -3.38 -3.78 19.57
CA ILE A 17 -2.70 -2.59 20.06
C ILE A 17 -1.58 -3.01 21.00
N SER A 18 -0.42 -2.39 20.84
CA SER A 18 0.64 -2.38 21.84
C SER A 18 0.45 -1.15 22.73
N GLY A 19 0.13 -1.35 24.01
CA GLY A 19 0.06 -0.26 24.97
C GLY A 19 1.46 0.28 25.30
N ASP A 20 1.53 1.55 25.67
CA ASP A 20 2.76 2.18 26.17
C ASP A 20 3.21 1.59 27.53
N ASP A 21 2.30 0.88 28.20
CA ASP A 21 2.55 0.08 29.41
C ASP A 21 3.20 -1.29 29.11
N GLY A 22 3.43 -1.61 27.83
CA GLY A 22 3.97 -2.90 27.38
C GLY A 22 2.92 -4.00 27.24
N GLY A 23 1.66 -3.73 27.56
CA GLY A 23 0.53 -4.64 27.39
C GLY A 23 0.12 -4.80 25.93
N ARG A 24 -0.61 -5.88 25.63
CA ARG A 24 -1.23 -6.12 24.32
C ARG A 24 -2.74 -6.23 24.47
N TYR A 25 -3.45 -5.48 23.65
CA TYR A 25 -4.90 -5.36 23.72
C TYR A 25 -5.51 -5.66 22.36
N THR A 26 -6.45 -6.60 22.32
CA THR A 26 -7.23 -6.87 21.11
C THR A 26 -8.32 -5.82 20.96
N PHE A 27 -8.73 -5.55 19.73
CA PHE A 27 -9.90 -4.70 19.46
C PHE A 27 -10.65 -5.18 18.22
N THR A 28 -11.89 -4.71 18.07
CA THR A 28 -12.71 -4.94 16.88
C THR A 28 -13.01 -3.63 16.17
N ARG A 29 -13.43 -3.71 14.89
CA ARG A 29 -13.77 -2.53 14.09
C ARG A 29 -14.79 -1.62 14.79
N GLY A 30 -15.75 -2.18 15.52
CA GLY A 30 -16.77 -1.41 16.25
C GLY A 30 -16.22 -0.60 17.43
N GLY A 31 -15.03 -0.92 17.94
CA GLY A 31 -14.37 -0.16 19.00
C GLY A 31 -13.62 1.08 18.50
N LEU A 32 -13.44 1.24 17.19
CA LEU A 32 -12.77 2.40 16.59
C LEU A 32 -13.74 3.57 16.48
N MET A 33 -13.33 4.72 17.02
CA MET A 33 -14.09 5.95 16.95
C MET A 33 -13.58 6.80 15.78
N GLY A 34 -14.34 6.85 14.68
CA GLY A 34 -14.02 7.62 13.48
C GLY A 34 -13.97 6.79 12.19
N GLU A 35 -13.72 7.44 11.05
CA GLU A 35 -13.63 6.77 9.74
C GLU A 35 -12.32 5.99 9.60
N ALA A 36 -12.39 4.66 9.74
CA ALA A 36 -11.29 3.75 9.43
C ALA A 36 -11.17 3.51 7.91
N ASN A 37 -10.97 4.58 7.13
CA ASN A 37 -10.78 4.51 5.67
C ASN A 37 -9.30 4.32 5.27
N ALA A 38 -8.38 4.17 6.24
CA ALA A 38 -6.95 4.02 6.01
C ALA A 38 -6.35 2.93 6.90
N SER A 39 -5.21 2.36 6.48
CA SER A 39 -4.46 1.38 7.30
C SER A 39 -4.13 2.01 8.65
N LEU A 40 -4.65 1.39 9.70
CA LEU A 40 -4.49 1.84 11.06
C LEU A 40 -3.17 1.35 11.68
N ALA A 41 -2.50 0.39 11.05
CA ALA A 41 -1.25 -0.15 11.51
C ALA A 41 -0.19 0.95 11.68
N GLY A 42 0.48 0.94 12.83
CA GLY A 42 1.45 1.95 13.25
C GLY A 42 0.85 3.24 13.80
N SER A 43 -0.46 3.46 13.73
CA SER A 43 -1.09 4.68 14.25
C SER A 43 -1.04 4.73 15.77
N ASP A 44 -0.78 5.92 16.31
CA ASP A 44 -0.89 6.20 17.75
C ASP A 44 -2.36 6.40 18.13
N VAL A 45 -2.75 5.76 19.23
CA VAL A 45 -4.12 5.70 19.70
C VAL A 45 -4.23 6.02 21.18
N ASP A 46 -5.34 6.62 21.57
CA ASP A 46 -5.87 6.59 22.94
C ASP A 46 -7.06 5.64 22.95
N PHE A 47 -7.16 4.79 23.96
CA PHE A 47 -8.18 3.75 24.07
C PHE A 47 -8.52 3.48 25.53
N GLU A 48 -9.74 3.01 25.76
CA GLU A 48 -10.16 2.47 27.05
C GLU A 48 -9.98 0.96 27.06
N VAL A 49 -9.77 0.37 28.24
CA VAL A 49 -9.65 -1.08 28.38
C VAL A 49 -10.81 -1.60 29.21
N THR A 50 -11.54 -2.55 28.66
CA THR A 50 -12.60 -3.30 29.35
C THR A 50 -12.30 -4.78 29.19
N ASP A 51 -12.06 -5.49 30.29
CA ASP A 51 -11.78 -6.93 30.30
C ASP A 51 -10.61 -7.37 29.39
N GLY A 52 -9.57 -6.53 29.27
CA GLY A 52 -8.39 -6.80 28.44
C GLY A 52 -8.60 -6.53 26.94
N VAL A 53 -9.77 -6.02 26.56
CA VAL A 53 -10.09 -5.59 25.19
C VAL A 53 -10.05 -4.07 25.13
N ALA A 54 -9.45 -3.53 24.08
CA ALA A 54 -9.45 -2.10 23.81
C ALA A 54 -10.79 -1.67 23.17
N THR A 55 -11.40 -0.65 23.77
CA THR A 55 -12.68 -0.04 23.39
C THR A 55 -12.51 1.49 23.29
N ASN A 56 -13.46 2.19 22.67
CA ASN A 56 -13.42 3.65 22.51
C ASN A 56 -12.06 4.16 21.99
N ILE A 57 -11.61 3.62 20.87
CA ILE A 57 -10.26 3.83 20.33
C ILE A 57 -10.26 5.07 19.45
N TYR A 58 -9.56 6.11 19.88
CA TYR A 58 -9.35 7.34 19.14
C TYR A 58 -7.95 7.37 18.55
N VAL A 59 -7.84 7.56 17.24
CA VAL A 59 -6.55 7.76 16.57
C VAL A 59 -6.06 9.17 16.88
N THR A 60 -4.98 9.29 17.65
CA THR A 60 -4.42 10.57 18.10
C THR A 60 -3.31 11.07 17.19
N SER A 61 -2.64 10.16 16.49
CA SER A 61 -1.77 10.49 15.36
C SER A 61 -1.81 9.33 14.39
N SER A 62 -2.41 9.55 13.23
CA SER A 62 -2.27 8.61 12.11
C SER A 62 -0.82 8.65 11.68
N SER A 63 -0.03 7.69 12.16
CA SER A 63 1.19 7.33 11.45
C SER A 63 0.72 7.01 10.05
N ARG A 64 1.09 7.86 9.08
CA ARG A 64 1.00 7.51 7.67
C ARG A 64 2.04 6.43 7.42
N VAL A 65 1.93 5.29 8.08
CA VAL A 65 2.32 4.03 7.46
C VAL A 65 1.46 4.06 6.21
N ALA A 66 2.09 4.39 5.08
CA ALA A 66 1.42 4.45 3.81
C ALA A 66 0.63 3.16 3.75
N SER A 67 -0.69 3.30 3.86
CA SER A 67 -1.55 2.14 3.81
C SER A 67 -1.08 1.40 2.58
N SER A 68 -0.74 0.13 2.73
CA SER A 68 -0.89 -0.79 1.61
C SER A 68 -2.38 -0.80 1.30
N SER A 69 -2.92 0.31 0.81
CA SER A 69 -4.19 0.38 0.09
C SER A 69 -4.08 -0.80 -0.86
N ASP A 70 -5.00 -1.75 -0.74
CA ASP A 70 -4.99 -2.94 -1.57
C ASP A 70 -4.93 -2.50 -3.03
N LYS A 71 -3.73 -2.58 -3.60
CA LYS A 71 -3.51 -2.12 -4.96
C LYS A 71 -4.07 -3.23 -5.83
N ASN A 72 -5.00 -2.88 -6.70
CA ASN A 72 -5.63 -3.84 -7.57
C ASN A 72 -4.70 -4.11 -8.77
N LYS A 73 -4.36 -5.38 -8.99
CA LYS A 73 -3.48 -5.79 -10.10
C LYS A 73 -4.06 -5.43 -11.47
N ILE A 74 -5.38 -5.46 -11.62
CA ILE A 74 -6.07 -5.12 -12.87
C ILE A 74 -5.91 -3.62 -13.15
N VAL A 75 -6.04 -2.78 -12.11
CA VAL A 75 -5.80 -1.34 -12.24
C VAL A 75 -4.34 -1.08 -12.61
N ALA A 76 -3.39 -1.75 -11.95
CA ALA A 76 -1.97 -1.66 -12.29
C ALA A 76 -1.68 -2.10 -13.74
N ALA A 77 -2.32 -3.18 -14.21
CA ALA A 77 -2.20 -3.68 -15.59
C ALA A 77 -2.76 -2.68 -16.61
N LEU A 78 -3.96 -2.15 -16.39
CA LEU A 78 -4.55 -1.15 -17.27
C LEU A 78 -3.70 0.13 -17.34
N LEU A 79 -3.18 0.59 -16.19
CA LEU A 79 -2.26 1.71 -16.13
C LEU A 79 -0.96 1.42 -16.90
N ALA A 80 -0.42 0.20 -16.79
CA ALA A 80 0.78 -0.21 -17.53
C ALA A 80 0.54 -0.26 -19.04
N PHE A 81 -0.63 -0.71 -19.48
CA PHE A 81 -0.96 -0.77 -20.90
C PHE A 81 -1.16 0.60 -21.54
N PHE A 82 -1.99 1.46 -20.93
CA PHE A 82 -2.33 2.75 -21.54
C PHE A 82 -1.31 3.84 -21.24
N LEU A 83 -0.78 3.86 -20.01
CA LEU A 83 0.04 4.94 -19.46
C LEU A 83 1.42 4.44 -18.99
N GLY A 84 1.80 3.21 -19.34
CA GLY A 84 3.03 2.61 -18.81
C GLY A 84 4.29 3.15 -19.45
N THR A 85 4.25 3.64 -20.70
CA THR A 85 5.43 4.26 -21.34
C THR A 85 5.98 5.43 -20.53
N ILE A 86 5.11 6.17 -19.83
CA ILE A 86 5.48 7.26 -18.91
C ILE A 86 5.56 6.82 -17.44
N GLY A 87 5.28 5.54 -17.13
CA GLY A 87 5.50 4.93 -15.82
C GLY A 87 4.40 5.11 -14.77
N ILE A 88 3.17 5.47 -15.14
CA ILE A 88 2.12 5.79 -14.14
C ILE A 88 1.79 4.59 -13.23
N HIS A 89 1.83 3.37 -13.75
CA HIS A 89 1.62 2.17 -12.94
C HIS A 89 2.64 2.00 -11.82
N LYS A 90 3.87 2.54 -11.94
CA LYS A 90 4.86 2.54 -10.85
C LYS A 90 4.50 3.51 -9.73
N PHE A 91 3.98 4.68 -10.07
CA PHE A 91 3.47 5.62 -9.07
C PHE A 91 2.25 5.05 -8.35
N TYR A 92 1.35 4.37 -9.08
CA TYR A 92 0.24 3.64 -8.49
C TYR A 92 0.73 2.61 -7.45
N LEU A 93 1.81 1.89 -7.75
CA LEU A 93 2.43 0.92 -6.83
C LEU A 93 3.21 1.55 -5.66
N GLY A 94 3.37 2.88 -5.63
CA GLY A 94 4.20 3.58 -4.64
C GLY A 94 5.70 3.47 -4.92
N LYS A 95 6.11 3.03 -6.12
CA LYS A 95 7.50 2.90 -6.56
C LYS A 95 7.97 4.18 -7.25
N THR A 96 8.01 5.27 -6.48
CA THR A 96 8.24 6.64 -6.99
C THR A 96 9.53 6.77 -7.79
N THR A 97 10.65 6.19 -7.33
CA THR A 97 11.93 6.26 -8.05
C THR A 97 11.85 5.60 -9.42
N ALA A 98 11.25 4.40 -9.51
CA ALA A 98 11.06 3.71 -10.79
C ALA A 98 10.10 4.48 -11.71
N GLY A 99 9.03 5.05 -11.15
CA GLY A 99 8.11 5.92 -11.88
C GLY A 99 8.81 7.15 -12.48
N ILE A 100 9.67 7.82 -11.72
CA ILE A 100 10.43 8.98 -12.22
C ILE A 100 11.37 8.58 -13.36
N ILE A 101 12.05 7.44 -13.25
CA ILE A 101 12.93 6.91 -14.32
C ILE A 101 12.11 6.69 -15.60
N MET A 102 10.98 6.00 -15.51
CA MET A 102 10.11 5.77 -16.67
C MET A 102 9.50 7.07 -17.21
N LEU A 103 9.18 8.03 -16.36
CA LEU A 103 8.65 9.33 -16.78
C LEU A 103 9.68 10.07 -17.62
N VAL A 104 10.93 10.15 -17.16
CA VAL A 104 12.01 10.83 -17.90
C VAL A 104 12.31 10.08 -19.20
N CYS A 105 12.44 8.75 -19.16
CA CYS A 105 12.73 7.94 -20.35
C CYS A 105 11.57 7.94 -21.37
N GLY A 106 10.32 7.94 -20.91
CA GLY A 106 9.12 7.97 -21.75
C GLY A 106 8.75 9.34 -22.30
N THR A 107 9.29 10.43 -21.74
CA THR A 107 9.04 11.81 -22.21
C THR A 107 10.28 12.39 -22.89
N VAL A 108 11.27 12.86 -22.11
CA VAL A 108 12.54 13.44 -22.62
C VAL A 108 13.33 12.41 -23.42
N GLY A 109 13.32 11.15 -22.97
CA GLY A 109 14.00 10.05 -23.64
C GLY A 109 13.45 9.74 -25.04
N TRP A 110 12.25 10.24 -25.39
CA TRP A 110 11.73 10.14 -26.75
C TRP A 110 12.56 10.94 -27.76
N LEU A 111 13.31 11.96 -27.32
CA LEU A 111 14.26 12.69 -28.16
C LEU A 111 15.37 11.77 -28.72
N LEU A 112 15.74 10.74 -27.97
CA LEU A 112 16.76 9.75 -28.37
C LEU A 112 16.14 8.46 -28.92
N ILE A 113 14.81 8.35 -28.93
CA ILE A 113 13.99 7.21 -29.38
C ILE A 113 14.20 5.93 -28.56
N LEU A 114 15.44 5.46 -28.39
CA LEU A 114 15.77 4.22 -27.68
C LEU A 114 15.26 4.18 -26.22
N PRO A 115 15.44 5.22 -25.38
CA PRO A 115 14.94 5.20 -24.01
C PRO A 115 13.41 5.12 -23.93
N GLY A 116 12.72 5.78 -24.87
CA GLY A 116 11.27 5.72 -25.00
C GLY A 116 10.78 4.32 -25.38
N LEU A 117 11.44 3.67 -26.34
CA LEU A 117 11.14 2.30 -26.75
C LEU A 117 11.38 1.29 -25.62
N ILE A 118 12.49 1.44 -24.88
CA ILE A 118 12.78 0.61 -23.71
C ILE A 118 11.68 0.77 -22.65
N SER A 119 11.24 2.00 -22.38
CA SER A 119 10.17 2.26 -21.42
C SER A 119 8.84 1.64 -21.86
N ALA A 120 8.50 1.72 -23.14
CA ALA A 120 7.32 1.07 -23.70
C ALA A 120 7.40 -0.47 -23.61
N LEU A 121 8.57 -1.07 -23.86
CA LEU A 121 8.78 -2.51 -23.71
C LEU A 121 8.67 -2.95 -22.24
N ILE A 122 9.26 -2.21 -21.31
CA ILE A 122 9.13 -2.48 -19.87
C ILE A 122 7.65 -2.45 -19.47
N ALA A 123 6.92 -1.41 -19.86
CA ALA A 123 5.50 -1.26 -19.58
C ALA A 123 4.67 -2.44 -20.11
N PHE A 124 4.94 -2.87 -21.33
CA PHE A 124 4.23 -3.97 -21.95
C PHE A 124 4.50 -5.32 -21.27
N ILE A 125 5.76 -5.59 -20.89
CA ILE A 125 6.10 -6.82 -20.14
C ILE A 125 5.39 -6.82 -18.79
N GLU A 126 5.39 -5.70 -18.07
CA GLU A 126 4.75 -5.59 -16.77
C GLU A 126 3.23 -5.70 -16.85
N PHE A 127 2.61 -5.17 -17.90
CA PHE A 127 1.20 -5.40 -18.19
C PHE A 127 0.88 -6.90 -18.23
N ILE A 128 1.66 -7.70 -18.97
CA ILE A 128 1.46 -9.15 -19.04
C ILE A 128 1.71 -9.81 -17.68
N ILE A 129 2.77 -9.43 -16.97
CA ILE A 129 3.08 -9.98 -15.63
C ILE A 129 1.92 -9.73 -14.67
N TYR A 130 1.37 -8.51 -14.62
CA TYR A 130 0.28 -8.19 -13.71
C TYR A 130 -1.02 -8.95 -14.04
N LEU A 131 -1.27 -9.26 -15.32
CA LEU A 131 -2.42 -10.07 -15.72
C LEU A 131 -2.25 -11.56 -15.37
N VAL A 132 -1.05 -12.10 -15.52
CA VAL A 132 -0.78 -13.54 -15.34
C VAL A 132 -0.54 -13.91 -13.87
N LYS A 133 -0.02 -12.97 -13.07
CA LYS A 133 0.29 -13.19 -11.66
C LYS A 133 -0.98 -13.34 -10.80
N SER A 134 -0.96 -14.22 -9.80
CA SER A 134 -2.05 -14.35 -8.82
C SER A 134 -2.14 -13.09 -7.96
N ASP A 135 -3.31 -12.83 -7.37
CA ASP A 135 -3.53 -11.65 -6.54
C ASP A 135 -2.62 -11.66 -5.29
N GLU A 136 -2.43 -12.83 -4.68
CA GLU A 136 -1.55 -13.02 -3.51
C GLU A 136 -0.09 -12.77 -3.87
N GLU A 137 0.38 -13.30 -5.00
CA GLU A 137 1.74 -13.08 -5.46
C GLU A 137 2.00 -11.62 -5.83
N PHE A 138 1.04 -10.97 -6.50
CA PHE A 138 1.13 -9.56 -6.83
C PHE A 138 1.21 -8.72 -5.56
N HIS A 139 0.33 -9.00 -4.59
CA HIS A 139 0.30 -8.29 -3.33
C HIS A 139 1.63 -8.47 -2.57
N ARG A 140 2.13 -9.71 -2.47
CA ARG A 140 3.41 -10.00 -1.81
C ARG A 140 4.58 -9.27 -2.46
N ASP A 141 4.70 -9.29 -3.79
CA ASP A 141 5.89 -8.81 -4.47
C ASP A 141 5.88 -7.27 -4.61
N TYR A 142 4.73 -6.68 -4.97
CA TYR A 142 4.62 -5.27 -5.38
C TYR A 142 3.97 -4.36 -4.34
N VAL A 143 3.07 -4.90 -3.50
CA VAL A 143 2.34 -4.10 -2.50
C VAL A 143 3.07 -4.11 -1.17
N VAL A 144 3.35 -5.30 -0.63
CA VAL A 144 4.12 -5.48 0.61
C VAL A 144 5.63 -5.44 0.32
N GLY A 145 6.05 -6.12 -0.75
CA GLY A 145 7.43 -6.20 -1.17
C GLY A 145 7.95 -4.90 -1.79
N ASN A 146 9.27 -4.85 -2.00
CA ASN A 146 9.92 -3.71 -2.65
C ASN A 146 10.25 -3.94 -4.14
N LYS A 147 9.55 -4.88 -4.80
CA LYS A 147 9.84 -5.19 -6.19
C LYS A 147 9.45 -4.02 -7.09
N SER A 148 10.45 -3.42 -7.74
CA SER A 148 10.28 -2.21 -8.54
C SER A 148 10.32 -2.46 -10.04
N TRP A 149 10.80 -3.62 -10.49
CA TRP A 149 10.87 -4.05 -11.89
C TRP A 149 10.62 -5.56 -11.95
N PHE A 150 10.15 -6.05 -13.11
CA PHE A 150 9.78 -7.44 -13.46
C PHE A 150 10.03 -8.53 -12.42
#